data_AF-A0A2R3MZH2-F1
#
_entry.id   AF-A0A2R3MZH2-F1
#
_cell.length_a   1.000
_cell.length_b   1.000
_cell.length_c   1.000
_cell.angle_alpha   90.00
_cell.angle_beta   90.00
_cell.angle_gamma   90.00
#
_symmetry.space_group_name_H-M   'P 1'
#
loop_
_entity.id
_entity.type
_entity.pdbx_description
1 polymer ?
#
loop_
_entity_poly.entity_id
_entity_poly.type
_entity_poly.pdbx_seq_one_letter_code
_entity_poly.pdbx_strand_id
1 'polypeptide(L)'
;MSFDLFVFERRSCINTSLDIFSYQEKFTEYTEDKDYNSLNGCSDIISSWAKKMFEKFPPMNGEYAPPDEIAYASEESENHLTDYSLGKHGVYCAFSYSVAEKALEYIKSIADEYKVGFYDIQSNDAIFGKGIEILKYRTESHGDTICDLDNIERVIDTLDSIERGTTNRENAFITIWFETDGVESTFVQATPSYKSKGFFKNILYKNKSNDISGYFFEIEKDGALYQTLIKDKNELKEMVRAWCIDRKEPNISKYKKLLDL
;
A
#
# COMPACT_ATOMS: atom_id res chain seq x y z
N MET A 1 -0.27 2.63 -23.57
CA MET A 1 -0.43 2.26 -22.15
C MET A 1 -0.97 3.49 -21.44
N SER A 2 -1.98 3.34 -20.58
CA SER A 2 -2.52 4.44 -19.77
C SER A 2 -1.68 4.65 -18.51
N PHE A 3 -1.80 5.82 -17.90
CA PHE A 3 -1.43 6.09 -16.52
C PHE A 3 -2.72 6.12 -15.69
N ASP A 4 -2.86 5.20 -14.73
CA ASP A 4 -4.12 4.94 -14.05
C ASP A 4 -4.09 5.42 -12.60
N LEU A 5 -5.09 6.23 -12.21
CA LEU A 5 -5.27 6.70 -10.84
C LEU A 5 -6.65 6.32 -10.31
N PHE A 6 -6.70 5.91 -9.06
CA PHE A 6 -7.95 5.81 -8.31
C PHE A 6 -8.10 6.99 -7.35
N VAL A 7 -9.09 7.83 -7.57
CA VAL A 7 -9.42 8.98 -6.73
C VAL A 7 -10.56 8.60 -5.80
N PHE A 8 -10.49 9.04 -4.54
CA PHE A 8 -11.53 8.76 -3.55
C PHE A 8 -11.86 10.01 -2.73
N GLU A 9 -13.12 10.14 -2.36
CA GLU A 9 -13.54 11.12 -1.36
C GLU A 9 -12.95 10.75 0.00
N ARG A 10 -12.27 11.70 0.68
CA ARG A 10 -11.75 11.48 2.04
C ARG A 10 -12.91 11.43 3.03
N ARG A 11 -13.30 10.21 3.41
CA ARG A 11 -14.42 9.90 4.30
C ARG A 11 -13.89 9.21 5.55
N SER A 12 -14.63 9.30 6.65
CA SER A 12 -14.26 8.66 7.93
C SER A 12 -14.20 7.13 7.91
N CYS A 13 -14.68 6.49 6.83
CA CYS A 13 -14.57 5.05 6.62
C CYS A 13 -13.35 4.63 5.79
N ILE A 14 -12.54 5.58 5.30
CA ILE A 14 -11.30 5.34 4.58
C ILE A 14 -10.18 5.95 5.42
N ASN A 15 -9.58 5.15 6.30
CA ASN A 15 -8.55 5.62 7.24
C ASN A 15 -7.19 5.00 6.96
N THR A 16 -7.14 3.86 6.26
CA THR A 16 -5.90 3.12 6.00
C THR A 16 -5.68 2.86 4.51
N SER A 17 -4.45 2.54 4.12
CA SER A 17 -4.15 2.05 2.76
C SER A 17 -4.97 0.81 2.39
N LEU A 18 -5.27 -0.06 3.36
CA LEU A 18 -6.08 -1.27 3.15
C LEU A 18 -7.54 -0.94 2.82
N ASP A 19 -8.11 0.09 3.43
CA ASP A 19 -9.47 0.56 3.10
C ASP A 19 -9.52 1.07 1.66
N ILE A 20 -8.45 1.75 1.21
CA ILE A 20 -8.33 2.26 -0.15
C ILE A 20 -8.24 1.12 -1.15
N PHE A 21 -7.39 0.12 -0.90
CA PHE A 21 -7.27 -1.07 -1.76
C PHE A 21 -8.59 -1.82 -1.87
N SER A 22 -9.26 -2.09 -0.73
CA SER A 22 -10.57 -2.75 -0.74
C SER A 22 -11.63 -1.92 -1.47
N TYR A 23 -11.58 -0.59 -1.35
CA TYR A 23 -12.53 0.27 -2.05
C TYR A 23 -12.27 0.29 -3.56
N GLN A 24 -11.01 0.41 -3.98
CA GLN A 24 -10.62 0.38 -5.39
C GLN A 24 -11.03 -0.94 -6.05
N GLU A 25 -10.75 -2.07 -5.41
CA GLU A 25 -11.11 -3.40 -5.91
C GLU A 25 -12.61 -3.51 -6.17
N LYS A 26 -13.43 -3.20 -5.15
CA LYS A 26 -14.90 -3.19 -5.27
C LYS A 26 -15.42 -2.22 -6.31
N PHE A 27 -14.80 -1.05 -6.42
CA PHE A 27 -15.18 -0.03 -7.40
C PHE A 27 -15.04 -0.57 -8.82
N THR A 28 -13.93 -1.26 -9.10
CA THR A 28 -13.62 -1.81 -10.43
C THR A 28 -14.40 -3.07 -10.81
N GLU A 29 -15.28 -3.58 -9.93
CA GLU A 29 -16.22 -4.64 -10.30
C GLU A 29 -17.40 -4.12 -11.15
N TYR A 30 -17.64 -2.80 -11.15
CA TYR A 30 -18.70 -2.13 -11.93
C TYR A 30 -20.09 -2.77 -11.77
N THR A 31 -20.46 -3.15 -10.53
CA THR A 31 -21.69 -3.89 -10.24
C THR A 31 -22.95 -3.04 -10.13
N GLU A 32 -22.81 -1.70 -10.10
CA GLU A 32 -23.96 -0.80 -10.03
C GLU A 32 -24.63 -0.67 -11.40
N ASP A 33 -25.97 -0.77 -11.44
CA ASP A 33 -26.76 -0.50 -12.66
C ASP A 33 -26.84 1.00 -12.90
N LYS A 34 -25.76 1.56 -13.47
CA LYS A 34 -25.64 2.99 -13.78
C LYS A 34 -24.67 3.26 -14.94
N ASP A 35 -24.75 4.46 -15.48
CA ASP A 35 -23.76 5.00 -16.41
C ASP A 35 -22.57 5.60 -15.65
N TYR A 36 -21.41 4.94 -15.72
CA TYR A 36 -20.17 5.43 -15.11
C TYR A 36 -19.52 6.60 -15.87
N ASN A 37 -20.01 6.97 -17.05
CA ASN A 37 -19.59 8.19 -17.75
C ASN A 37 -20.41 9.42 -17.33
N SER A 38 -21.36 9.26 -16.39
CA SER A 38 -22.23 10.32 -15.91
C SER A 38 -21.84 10.79 -14.52
N LEU A 39 -21.98 12.09 -14.27
CA LEU A 39 -21.95 12.64 -12.91
C LEU A 39 -23.21 12.29 -12.10
N ASN A 40 -24.25 11.73 -12.73
CA ASN A 40 -25.44 11.30 -12.02
C ASN A 40 -25.09 10.17 -11.02
N GLY A 41 -25.55 10.33 -9.78
CA GLY A 41 -25.23 9.41 -8.68
C GLY A 41 -23.86 9.63 -8.03
N CYS A 42 -23.07 10.61 -8.48
CA CYS A 42 -21.86 11.07 -7.78
C CYS A 42 -22.23 11.91 -6.54
N SER A 43 -21.36 11.92 -5.52
CA SER A 43 -21.47 12.90 -4.42
C SER A 43 -21.17 14.31 -4.92
N ASP A 44 -21.56 15.31 -4.13
CA ASP A 44 -21.24 16.71 -4.45
C ASP A 44 -19.73 16.96 -4.52
N ILE A 45 -18.95 16.26 -3.69
CA ILE A 45 -17.49 16.34 -3.67
C ILE A 45 -16.92 15.78 -4.98
N ILE A 46 -17.28 14.55 -5.35
CA ILE A 46 -16.80 13.93 -6.59
C ILE A 46 -17.25 14.73 -7.81
N SER A 47 -18.50 15.20 -7.83
CA SER A 47 -19.02 16.00 -8.93
C SER A 47 -18.27 17.32 -9.11
N SER A 48 -17.95 18.00 -8.00
CA SER A 48 -17.21 19.26 -8.04
C SER A 48 -15.76 19.06 -8.46
N TRP A 49 -15.11 18.02 -7.94
CA TRP A 49 -13.74 17.66 -8.30
C TRP A 49 -13.63 17.25 -9.77
N ALA A 50 -14.54 16.39 -10.26
CA ALA A 50 -14.52 15.91 -11.64
C ALA A 50 -14.68 17.07 -12.64
N LYS A 51 -15.61 18.00 -12.38
CA LYS A 51 -15.77 19.21 -13.20
C LYS A 51 -14.48 20.04 -13.25
N LYS A 52 -13.75 20.13 -12.14
CA LYS A 52 -12.47 20.83 -12.09
C LYS A 52 -11.36 20.09 -12.85
N MET A 53 -11.39 18.77 -12.85
CA MET A 53 -10.50 17.94 -13.66
C MET A 53 -10.77 18.12 -15.15
N PHE A 54 -12.05 18.12 -15.56
CA PHE A 54 -12.45 18.25 -16.96
C PHE A 54 -11.96 19.53 -17.64
N GLU A 55 -11.68 20.59 -16.87
CA GLU A 55 -11.07 21.83 -17.40
C GLU A 55 -9.67 21.60 -18.00
N LYS A 56 -8.92 20.61 -17.52
CA LYS A 56 -7.57 20.27 -18.02
C LYS A 56 -7.48 18.92 -18.68
N PHE A 57 -8.29 17.97 -18.22
CA PHE A 57 -8.33 16.59 -18.65
C PHE A 57 -9.78 16.23 -18.97
N PRO A 58 -10.31 16.68 -20.12
CA PRO A 58 -11.71 16.43 -20.48
C PRO A 58 -12.01 14.93 -20.58
N PRO A 59 -13.24 14.50 -20.27
CA PRO A 59 -13.61 13.09 -20.37
C PRO A 59 -13.72 12.66 -21.84
N MET A 60 -13.31 11.43 -22.14
CA MET A 60 -13.48 10.83 -23.46
C MET A 60 -14.94 10.57 -23.81
N ASN A 61 -15.77 10.32 -22.79
CA ASN A 61 -17.13 9.83 -22.92
C ASN A 61 -18.10 10.64 -22.03
N GLY A 62 -19.39 10.56 -22.36
CA GLY A 62 -20.48 11.13 -21.54
C GLY A 62 -20.82 12.59 -21.88
N GLU A 63 -21.67 13.19 -21.05
CA GLU A 63 -22.27 14.52 -21.28
C GLU A 63 -21.25 15.66 -21.39
N TYR A 64 -20.11 15.51 -20.71
CA TYR A 64 -19.06 16.53 -20.63
C TYR A 64 -17.92 16.30 -21.64
N ALA A 65 -18.04 15.29 -22.51
CA ALA A 65 -17.03 15.03 -23.54
C ALA A 65 -17.05 16.16 -24.60
N PRO A 66 -15.87 16.67 -25.00
CA PRO A 66 -15.80 17.66 -26.05
C PRO A 66 -16.23 17.06 -27.40
N PRO A 67 -16.78 17.86 -28.33
CA PRO A 67 -17.05 17.41 -29.69
C PRO A 67 -15.78 16.87 -30.37
N ASP A 68 -15.91 15.86 -31.23
CA ASP A 68 -14.79 15.21 -31.93
C ASP A 68 -13.85 16.21 -32.64
N GLU A 69 -14.41 17.26 -33.25
CA GLU A 69 -13.65 18.31 -33.93
C GLU A 69 -12.66 19.05 -33.01
N ILE A 70 -12.96 19.12 -31.70
CA ILE A 70 -12.10 19.71 -30.67
C ILE A 70 -11.23 18.62 -30.03
N ALA A 71 -11.84 17.47 -29.68
CA ALA A 71 -11.18 16.36 -29.02
C ALA A 71 -9.97 15.83 -29.79
N TYR A 72 -10.09 15.75 -31.12
CA TYR A 72 -9.08 15.21 -32.03
C TYR A 72 -8.45 16.26 -32.95
N ALA A 73 -8.55 17.55 -32.58
CA ALA A 73 -7.97 18.65 -33.36
C ALA A 73 -6.44 18.59 -33.44
N SER A 74 -5.80 18.02 -32.42
CA SER A 74 -4.35 17.87 -32.32
C SER A 74 -3.99 16.70 -31.41
N GLU A 75 -2.77 16.18 -31.56
CA GLU A 75 -2.21 15.17 -30.65
C GLU A 75 -2.18 15.66 -29.20
N GLU A 76 -1.97 16.96 -28.96
CA GLU A 76 -2.03 17.54 -27.61
C GLU A 76 -3.44 17.44 -27.02
N SER A 77 -4.48 17.75 -27.81
CA SER A 77 -5.88 17.68 -27.35
C SER A 77 -6.28 16.24 -27.05
N GLU A 78 -5.93 15.32 -27.95
CA GLU A 78 -6.18 13.88 -27.79
C GLU A 78 -5.48 13.31 -26.55
N ASN A 79 -4.22 13.70 -26.31
CA ASN A 79 -3.45 13.25 -25.15
C ASN A 79 -4.03 13.72 -23.80
N HIS A 80 -4.81 14.81 -23.76
CA HIS A 80 -5.46 15.27 -22.53
C HIS A 80 -6.83 14.64 -22.30
N LEU A 81 -7.40 13.95 -23.29
CA LEU A 81 -8.61 13.17 -23.07
C LEU A 81 -8.31 12.07 -22.04
N THR A 82 -9.25 11.88 -21.11
CA THR A 82 -9.11 10.90 -20.03
C THR A 82 -10.35 10.02 -19.99
N ASP A 83 -10.15 8.72 -19.87
CA ASP A 83 -11.28 7.80 -19.64
C ASP A 83 -11.60 7.78 -18.14
N TYR A 84 -12.84 8.13 -17.80
CA TYR A 84 -13.29 8.25 -16.42
C TYR A 84 -14.39 7.25 -16.14
N SER A 85 -14.24 6.51 -15.05
CA SER A 85 -15.35 5.81 -14.41
C SER A 85 -15.75 6.55 -13.13
N LEU A 86 -16.93 7.15 -13.12
CA LEU A 86 -17.42 8.04 -12.07
C LEU A 86 -18.33 7.28 -11.09
N GLY A 87 -17.86 7.10 -9.86
CA GLY A 87 -18.57 6.49 -8.74
C GLY A 87 -19.22 7.49 -7.80
N LYS A 88 -20.04 7.00 -6.86
CA LYS A 88 -20.62 7.86 -5.83
C LYS A 88 -19.55 8.60 -5.02
N HIS A 89 -18.49 7.92 -4.63
CA HIS A 89 -17.44 8.45 -3.74
C HIS A 89 -16.01 8.19 -4.23
N GLY A 90 -15.85 7.82 -5.50
CA GLY A 90 -14.57 7.49 -6.09
C GLY A 90 -14.60 7.57 -7.60
N VAL A 91 -13.45 7.73 -8.22
CA VAL A 91 -13.29 7.87 -9.67
C VAL A 91 -12.06 7.09 -10.11
N TYR A 92 -12.21 6.24 -11.12
CA TYR A 92 -11.07 5.68 -11.84
C TYR A 92 -10.75 6.57 -13.03
N CYS A 93 -9.49 6.92 -13.22
CA CYS A 93 -9.02 7.79 -14.29
C CYS A 93 -7.92 7.09 -15.08
N ALA A 94 -8.09 6.93 -16.38
CA ALA A 94 -7.05 6.43 -17.28
C ALA A 94 -6.55 7.58 -18.18
N PHE A 95 -5.42 8.16 -17.81
CA PHE A 95 -4.76 9.23 -18.57
C PHE A 95 -3.87 8.65 -19.67
N SER A 96 -3.61 9.43 -20.72
CA SER A 96 -2.48 9.13 -21.60
C SER A 96 -1.16 9.23 -20.83
N TYR A 97 -0.23 8.30 -21.07
CA TYR A 97 1.07 8.31 -20.40
C TYR A 97 1.88 9.57 -20.71
N SER A 98 1.66 10.19 -21.88
CA SER A 98 2.33 11.44 -22.31
C SER A 98 2.04 12.64 -21.41
N VAL A 99 0.97 12.58 -20.60
CA VAL A 99 0.56 13.64 -19.67
C VAL A 99 0.53 13.18 -18.21
N ALA A 100 1.07 11.99 -17.90
CA ALA A 100 1.02 11.40 -16.56
C ALA A 100 1.57 12.34 -15.46
N GLU A 101 2.75 12.92 -15.67
CA GLU A 101 3.36 13.86 -14.72
C GLU A 101 2.48 15.11 -14.51
N LYS A 102 1.96 15.68 -15.60
CA LYS A 102 1.06 16.85 -15.55
C LYS A 102 -0.23 16.53 -14.81
N ALA A 103 -0.81 15.35 -15.05
CA ALA A 103 -2.03 14.89 -14.38
C ALA A 103 -1.79 14.72 -12.87
N LEU A 104 -0.69 14.06 -12.51
CA LEU A 104 -0.29 13.84 -11.12
C LEU A 104 -0.05 15.16 -10.38
N GLU A 105 0.70 16.09 -10.97
CA GLU A 105 0.92 17.44 -10.41
C GLU A 105 -0.40 18.19 -10.21
N TYR A 106 -1.28 18.15 -11.20
CA TYR A 106 -2.54 18.88 -11.13
C TYR A 106 -3.48 18.31 -10.06
N ILE A 107 -3.65 16.99 -10.01
CA ILE A 107 -4.49 16.34 -8.98
C ILE A 107 -3.95 16.66 -7.59
N LYS A 108 -2.63 16.57 -7.38
CA LYS A 108 -2.00 16.96 -6.10
C LYS A 108 -2.33 18.39 -5.71
N SER A 109 -2.31 19.31 -6.67
CA SER A 109 -2.56 20.74 -6.41
C SER A 109 -3.98 21.05 -5.96
N ILE A 110 -4.97 20.23 -6.33
CA ILE A 110 -6.39 20.46 -6.00
C ILE A 110 -6.97 19.46 -4.98
N ALA A 111 -6.24 18.38 -4.65
CA ALA A 111 -6.77 17.29 -3.81
C ALA A 111 -7.29 17.78 -2.46
N ASP A 112 -6.53 18.67 -1.79
CA ASP A 112 -6.92 19.19 -0.49
C ASP A 112 -8.15 20.10 -0.56
N GLU A 113 -8.22 20.99 -1.55
CA GLU A 113 -9.35 21.90 -1.79
C GLU A 113 -10.66 21.13 -1.96
N TYR A 114 -10.61 20.05 -2.75
CA TYR A 114 -11.78 19.22 -3.06
C TYR A 114 -11.98 18.05 -2.09
N LYS A 115 -11.16 17.94 -1.03
CA LYS A 115 -11.26 16.89 -0.01
C LYS A 115 -11.21 15.46 -0.59
N VAL A 116 -10.43 15.26 -1.64
CA VAL A 116 -10.16 13.94 -2.21
C VAL A 116 -8.74 13.47 -1.83
N GLY A 117 -8.54 12.15 -1.85
CA GLY A 117 -7.24 11.51 -1.92
C GLY A 117 -7.14 10.72 -3.22
N PHE A 118 -5.96 10.22 -3.53
CA PHE A 118 -5.78 9.36 -4.70
C PHE A 118 -4.69 8.31 -4.47
N TYR A 119 -4.81 7.22 -5.23
CA TYR A 119 -3.90 6.09 -5.25
C TYR A 119 -3.42 5.88 -6.68
N ASP A 120 -2.11 5.90 -6.87
CA ASP A 120 -1.46 5.48 -8.11
C ASP A 120 -1.37 3.96 -8.15
N ILE A 121 -2.18 3.36 -9.02
CA ILE A 121 -2.36 1.90 -9.09
C ILE A 121 -1.11 1.22 -9.67
N GLN A 122 -0.30 1.99 -10.41
CA GLN A 122 0.87 1.50 -11.12
C GLN A 122 2.16 1.66 -10.30
N SER A 123 2.08 2.39 -9.19
CA SER A 123 3.20 2.64 -8.28
C SER A 123 2.91 2.13 -6.89
N ASN A 124 3.81 1.29 -6.36
CA ASN A 124 3.72 0.79 -5.00
C ASN A 124 3.93 1.87 -3.91
N ASP A 125 4.13 3.15 -4.27
CA ASP A 125 4.59 4.19 -3.33
C ASP A 125 3.69 5.43 -3.24
N ALA A 126 2.52 5.45 -3.88
CA ALA A 126 1.84 6.71 -4.19
C ALA A 126 0.36 6.76 -3.77
N ILE A 127 0.08 6.50 -2.48
CA ILE A 127 -1.17 6.96 -1.85
C ILE A 127 -0.97 8.39 -1.36
N PHE A 128 -1.87 9.29 -1.76
CA PHE A 128 -1.88 10.69 -1.36
C PHE A 128 -3.20 11.04 -0.68
N GLY A 129 -3.11 11.55 0.54
CA GLY A 129 -4.24 12.05 1.31
C GLY A 129 -3.86 12.23 2.77
N LYS A 130 -4.16 13.41 3.34
CA LYS A 130 -3.84 13.68 4.75
C LYS A 130 -4.60 12.74 5.69
N GLY A 131 -3.93 12.31 6.75
CA GLY A 131 -4.51 11.51 7.82
C GLY A 131 -4.83 10.07 7.44
N ILE A 132 -4.31 9.58 6.31
CA ILE A 132 -4.40 8.15 5.94
C ILE A 132 -3.21 7.41 6.54
N GLU A 133 -3.48 6.33 7.26
CA GLU A 133 -2.46 5.44 7.79
C GLU A 133 -2.02 4.46 6.69
N ILE A 134 -0.80 4.61 6.21
CA ILE A 134 -0.23 3.81 5.13
C ILE A 134 0.52 2.63 5.73
N LEU A 135 0.03 1.41 5.48
CA LEU A 135 0.74 0.18 5.87
C LEU A 135 1.98 0.00 4.98
N LYS A 136 3.14 -0.11 5.62
CA LYS A 136 4.43 -0.30 4.96
C LYS A 136 5.16 -1.51 5.51
N TYR A 137 6.02 -2.08 4.69
CA TYR A 137 7.08 -2.97 5.17
C TYR A 137 8.44 -2.57 4.61
N ARG A 138 9.49 -3.04 5.29
CA ARG A 138 10.89 -3.02 4.87
C ARG A 138 11.47 -4.41 5.04
N THR A 139 12.39 -4.78 4.15
CA THR A 139 13.20 -5.99 4.29
C THR A 139 14.68 -5.65 4.14
N GLU A 140 15.55 -6.63 4.24
CA GLU A 140 16.98 -6.45 3.98
C GLU A 140 17.31 -6.04 2.54
N SER A 141 16.40 -6.29 1.59
CA SER A 141 16.62 -6.10 0.16
C SER A 141 15.75 -5.01 -0.46
N HIS A 142 14.74 -4.53 0.26
CA HIS A 142 13.79 -3.52 -0.20
C HIS A 142 13.63 -2.44 0.87
N GLY A 143 13.66 -1.17 0.43
CA GLY A 143 13.33 -0.03 1.27
C GLY A 143 11.84 -0.01 1.65
N ASP A 144 11.40 1.15 2.14
CA ASP A 144 10.01 1.33 2.59
C ASP A 144 9.06 1.18 1.42
N THR A 145 8.17 0.20 1.52
CA THR A 145 7.27 -0.19 0.43
C THR A 145 5.84 -0.21 0.98
N ILE A 146 4.89 0.46 0.32
CA ILE A 146 3.46 0.31 0.68
C ILE A 146 3.02 -1.11 0.33
N CYS A 147 2.18 -1.69 1.18
CA CYS A 147 1.80 -3.08 1.04
C CYS A 147 0.38 -3.38 1.49
N ASP A 148 -0.11 -4.51 0.98
CA ASP A 148 -1.25 -5.22 1.52
C ASP A 148 -0.81 -6.44 2.36
N LEU A 149 -1.80 -7.20 2.85
CA LEU A 149 -1.53 -8.40 3.62
C LEU A 149 -0.88 -9.51 2.77
N ASP A 150 -1.23 -9.62 1.49
CA ASP A 150 -0.69 -10.66 0.60
C ASP A 150 0.80 -10.43 0.30
N ASN A 151 1.24 -9.17 0.18
CA ASN A 151 2.64 -8.79 0.12
C ASN A 151 3.38 -9.29 1.37
N ILE A 152 2.84 -8.95 2.56
CA ILE A 152 3.44 -9.32 3.85
C ILE A 152 3.54 -10.83 4.00
N GLU A 153 2.46 -11.56 3.71
CA GLU A 153 2.43 -13.02 3.83
C GLU A 153 3.43 -13.70 2.89
N ARG A 154 3.58 -13.21 1.64
CA ARG A 154 4.59 -13.69 0.69
C ARG A 154 6.02 -13.46 1.20
N VAL A 155 6.27 -12.33 1.84
CA VAL A 155 7.58 -12.04 2.47
C VAL A 155 7.83 -12.98 3.65
N ILE A 156 6.82 -13.23 4.49
CA ILE A 156 6.92 -14.21 5.59
C ILE A 156 7.18 -15.63 5.06
N ASP A 157 6.53 -16.02 3.97
CA ASP A 157 6.71 -17.34 3.33
C ASP A 157 8.12 -17.58 2.83
N THR A 158 8.87 -16.52 2.53
CA THR A 158 10.26 -16.61 2.07
C THR A 158 11.28 -16.27 3.15
N LEU A 159 10.86 -15.91 4.38
CA LEU A 159 11.71 -15.33 5.42
C LEU A 159 12.92 -16.19 5.84
N ASP A 160 12.80 -17.50 5.77
CA ASP A 160 13.86 -18.47 6.07
C ASP A 160 14.57 -19.02 4.82
N SER A 161 14.24 -18.49 3.63
CA SER A 161 14.86 -18.87 2.36
C SER A 161 16.37 -18.67 2.41
N ILE A 162 17.06 -19.57 1.71
CA ILE A 162 18.51 -19.57 1.64
C ILE A 162 19.07 -18.42 0.79
N GLU A 163 18.20 -17.77 0.04
CA GLU A 163 18.51 -16.69 -0.92
C GLU A 163 18.25 -15.30 -0.33
N ARG A 164 17.60 -15.22 0.83
CA ARG A 164 17.35 -13.95 1.54
C ARG A 164 18.55 -13.55 2.41
N GLY A 165 18.57 -12.33 2.94
CA GLY A 165 19.65 -11.85 3.80
C GLY A 165 20.84 -11.24 3.05
N THR A 166 21.72 -10.54 3.77
CA THR A 166 22.91 -9.87 3.21
C THR A 166 23.98 -10.85 2.72
N THR A 167 23.91 -12.12 3.13
CA THR A 167 24.88 -13.19 2.82
C THR A 167 24.22 -14.58 2.80
N ASN A 168 23.14 -14.78 2.03
CA ASN A 168 22.43 -16.07 1.96
C ASN A 168 21.96 -16.56 3.35
N ARG A 169 21.24 -15.68 4.08
CA ARG A 169 20.35 -15.84 5.26
C ARG A 169 20.64 -14.87 6.41
N GLU A 170 21.81 -14.27 6.46
CA GLU A 170 22.12 -13.36 7.57
C GLU A 170 21.30 -12.08 7.46
N ASN A 171 20.76 -11.65 8.60
CA ASN A 171 19.98 -10.43 8.70
C ASN A 171 18.75 -10.41 7.77
N ALA A 172 18.16 -11.56 7.46
CA ALA A 172 16.84 -11.58 6.82
C ALA A 172 15.80 -11.08 7.84
N PHE A 173 14.97 -10.13 7.43
CA PHE A 173 13.92 -9.59 8.29
C PHE A 173 12.71 -9.10 7.48
N ILE A 174 11.61 -8.89 8.18
CA ILE A 174 10.53 -8.01 7.74
C ILE A 174 10.17 -7.10 8.91
N THR A 175 10.18 -5.79 8.67
CA THR A 175 9.67 -4.78 9.60
C THR A 175 8.39 -4.21 9.00
N ILE A 176 7.35 -4.06 9.82
CA ILE A 176 6.01 -3.65 9.39
C ILE A 176 5.54 -2.53 10.32
N TRP A 177 5.08 -1.42 9.75
CA TRP A 177 4.56 -0.27 10.49
C TRP A 177 3.49 0.46 9.68
N PHE A 178 2.77 1.36 10.33
CA PHE A 178 1.94 2.35 9.65
C PHE A 178 2.65 3.70 9.63
N GLU A 179 2.48 4.46 8.56
CA GLU A 179 2.94 5.84 8.47
C GLU A 179 1.75 6.76 8.20
N THR A 180 1.65 7.86 8.94
CA THR A 180 0.60 8.88 8.74
C THR A 180 1.25 10.24 8.62
N ASP A 181 1.04 10.92 7.49
CA ASP A 181 1.58 12.26 7.23
C ASP A 181 3.09 12.38 7.49
N GLY A 182 3.86 11.33 7.18
CA GLY A 182 5.30 11.25 7.38
C GLY A 182 5.75 10.89 8.80
N VAL A 183 4.82 10.52 9.68
CA VAL A 183 5.10 10.05 11.04
C VAL A 183 4.88 8.54 11.13
N GLU A 184 5.92 7.80 11.53
CA GLU A 184 5.86 6.35 11.72
C GLU A 184 5.18 5.98 13.03
N SER A 185 4.36 4.93 13.01
CA SER A 185 3.80 4.28 14.20
C SER A 185 4.84 3.36 14.85
N THR A 186 4.47 2.73 15.97
CA THR A 186 5.20 1.55 16.45
C THR A 186 5.22 0.47 15.38
N PHE A 187 6.27 -0.35 15.40
CA PHE A 187 6.47 -1.42 14.43
C PHE A 187 6.41 -2.81 15.07
N VAL A 188 6.15 -3.79 14.21
CA VAL A 188 6.46 -5.20 14.47
C VAL A 188 7.55 -5.67 13.51
N GLN A 189 8.38 -6.60 13.96
CA GLN A 189 9.45 -7.17 13.15
C GLN A 189 9.48 -8.69 13.31
N ALA A 190 9.84 -9.38 12.22
CA ALA A 190 10.08 -10.82 12.27
C ALA A 190 11.44 -11.17 11.66
N THR A 191 12.17 -12.08 12.33
CA THR A 191 13.45 -12.62 11.86
C THR A 191 13.52 -14.13 12.03
N PRO A 192 14.18 -14.88 11.13
CA PRO A 192 14.34 -16.31 11.28
C PRO A 192 15.32 -16.66 12.41
N SER A 193 14.94 -17.62 13.26
CA SER A 193 15.78 -18.13 14.35
C SER A 193 16.36 -19.50 13.99
N TYR A 194 17.63 -19.57 13.60
CA TYR A 194 18.28 -20.83 13.22
C TYR A 194 18.83 -21.62 14.42
N LYS A 195 18.88 -22.95 14.31
CA LYS A 195 19.55 -23.82 15.30
C LYS A 195 21.06 -23.54 15.31
N SER A 196 21.66 -23.47 16.50
CA SER A 196 23.11 -23.42 16.63
C SER A 196 23.72 -24.76 16.18
N LYS A 197 24.79 -24.73 15.38
CA LYS A 197 25.61 -25.93 15.16
C LYS A 197 26.51 -26.10 16.38
N GLY A 198 26.43 -27.25 17.05
CA GLY A 198 27.27 -27.57 18.19
C GLY A 198 28.77 -27.40 17.90
N PHE A 199 29.53 -27.05 18.94
CA PHE A 199 30.92 -26.58 18.93
C PHE A 199 31.92 -27.43 18.10
N PHE A 200 31.64 -28.70 17.87
CA PHE A 200 32.56 -29.65 17.20
C PHE A 200 32.48 -29.71 15.67
N LYS A 201 31.54 -29.01 15.00
CA LYS A 201 31.41 -29.04 13.52
C LYS A 201 32.08 -27.87 12.78
N ASN A 202 32.75 -26.96 13.50
CA ASN A 202 33.24 -25.69 12.94
C ASN A 202 34.61 -25.72 12.25
N ILE A 203 35.28 -26.88 12.12
CA ILE A 203 36.65 -26.90 11.57
C ILE A 203 36.70 -27.01 10.03
N LEU A 204 35.63 -27.41 9.34
CA LEU A 204 35.67 -27.53 7.87
C LEU A 204 34.50 -26.92 7.10
N TYR A 205 33.43 -26.44 7.75
CA TYR A 205 32.35 -25.72 7.09
C TYR A 205 31.81 -24.59 7.98
N LYS A 206 32.09 -23.33 7.59
CA LYS A 206 31.63 -22.10 8.25
C LYS A 206 30.11 -21.82 8.12
N ASN A 207 29.31 -22.75 7.61
CA ASN A 207 27.88 -22.49 7.39
C ASN A 207 27.08 -22.81 8.66
N LYS A 208 26.25 -21.87 9.15
CA LYS A 208 25.25 -22.11 10.21
C LYS A 208 24.23 -23.20 9.79
N SER A 209 23.39 -23.68 10.72
CA SER A 209 22.38 -24.71 10.39
C SER A 209 21.36 -24.18 9.39
N ASN A 210 20.89 -25.04 8.47
CA ASN A 210 19.70 -24.75 7.66
C ASN A 210 18.42 -25.01 8.47
N ASP A 211 18.53 -25.63 9.64
CA ASP A 211 17.37 -25.97 10.45
C ASP A 211 16.89 -24.73 11.21
N ILE A 212 15.64 -24.36 10.97
CA ILE A 212 14.96 -23.31 11.72
C ILE A 212 14.46 -23.84 13.08
N SER A 213 14.62 -23.03 14.11
CA SER A 213 14.05 -23.23 15.45
C SER A 213 12.70 -22.53 15.60
N GLY A 214 12.41 -21.56 14.72
CA GLY A 214 11.23 -20.71 14.73
C GLY A 214 11.56 -19.34 14.16
N TYR A 215 10.72 -18.36 14.49
CA TYR A 215 10.83 -16.97 14.08
C TYR A 215 10.76 -16.09 15.33
N PHE A 216 11.72 -15.20 15.48
CA PHE A 216 11.56 -14.14 16.46
C PHE A 216 10.51 -13.16 15.95
N PHE A 217 9.51 -12.90 16.79
CA PHE A 217 8.56 -11.84 16.59
C PHE A 217 8.83 -10.77 17.63
N GLU A 218 9.02 -9.55 17.14
CA GLU A 218 9.42 -8.39 17.92
C GLU A 218 8.38 -7.28 17.76
N ILE A 219 8.15 -6.53 18.83
CA ILE A 219 7.24 -5.39 18.84
C ILE A 219 7.86 -4.24 19.63
N GLU A 220 7.81 -3.05 19.04
CA GLU A 220 8.05 -1.81 19.74
C GLU A 220 6.83 -1.46 20.59
N LYS A 221 7.05 -1.23 21.89
CA LYS A 221 6.02 -0.76 22.80
C LYS A 221 6.62 0.02 23.96
N ASP A 222 6.03 1.16 24.29
CA ASP A 222 6.41 1.99 25.44
C ASP A 222 7.91 2.34 25.47
N GLY A 223 8.51 2.62 24.30
CA GLY A 223 9.94 2.93 24.17
C GLY A 223 10.87 1.73 24.44
N ALA A 224 10.38 0.50 24.25
CA ALA A 224 11.17 -0.70 24.41
C ALA A 224 10.83 -1.75 23.35
N LEU A 225 11.81 -2.62 23.05
CA LEU A 225 11.65 -3.73 22.12
C LEU A 225 11.41 -5.03 22.89
N TYR A 226 10.31 -5.71 22.59
CA TYR A 226 9.92 -6.99 23.21
C TYR A 226 9.92 -8.11 22.17
N GLN A 227 10.41 -9.29 22.55
CA GLN A 227 10.57 -10.43 21.65
C GLN A 227 9.91 -11.71 22.19
N THR A 228 9.30 -12.49 21.31
CA THR A 228 8.92 -13.88 21.56
C THR A 228 9.41 -14.79 20.42
N LEU A 229 9.48 -16.10 20.68
CA LEU A 229 9.78 -17.10 19.66
C LEU A 229 8.48 -17.79 19.22
N ILE A 230 8.15 -17.64 17.95
CA ILE A 230 7.04 -18.30 17.27
C ILE A 230 7.58 -19.51 16.52
N LYS A 231 6.94 -20.68 16.64
CA LYS A 231 7.49 -21.90 16.02
C LYS A 231 7.12 -22.07 14.56
N ASP A 232 5.95 -21.56 14.18
CA ASP A 232 5.32 -21.83 12.88
C ASP A 232 5.05 -20.55 12.10
N LYS A 233 5.17 -20.59 10.77
CA LYS A 233 4.90 -19.42 9.93
C LYS A 233 3.43 -19.03 9.94
N ASN A 234 2.50 -19.98 10.04
CA ASN A 234 1.08 -19.63 10.08
C ASN A 234 0.74 -18.89 11.38
N GLU A 235 1.30 -19.32 12.52
CA GLU A 235 1.17 -18.58 13.78
C GLU A 235 1.77 -17.15 13.67
N LEU A 236 2.91 -17.00 12.97
CA LEU A 236 3.50 -15.69 12.71
C LEU A 236 2.58 -14.82 11.83
N LYS A 237 2.02 -15.38 10.75
CA LYS A 237 1.07 -14.69 9.87
C LYS A 237 -0.20 -14.29 10.63
N GLU A 238 -0.75 -15.15 11.48
CA GLU A 238 -1.91 -14.85 12.33
C GLU A 238 -1.62 -13.67 13.27
N MET A 239 -0.44 -13.64 13.89
CA MET A 239 -0.05 -12.54 14.76
C MET A 239 0.11 -11.21 14.01
N VAL A 240 0.75 -11.24 12.83
CA VAL A 240 0.91 -10.06 11.98
C VAL A 240 -0.45 -9.57 11.47
N ARG A 241 -1.33 -10.49 11.03
CA ARG A 241 -2.69 -10.15 10.60
C ARG A 241 -3.50 -9.50 11.72
N ALA A 242 -3.46 -10.05 12.94
CA ALA A 242 -4.14 -9.47 14.09
C ALA A 242 -3.64 -8.05 14.41
N TRP A 243 -2.34 -7.79 14.22
CA TRP A 243 -1.77 -6.47 14.42
C TRP A 243 -2.17 -5.48 13.30
N CYS A 244 -2.07 -5.88 12.03
CA CYS A 244 -2.38 -5.04 10.89
C CYS A 244 -3.89 -4.76 10.73
N ILE A 245 -4.72 -5.81 10.77
CA ILE A 245 -6.15 -5.75 10.43
C ILE A 245 -6.99 -5.47 11.66
N ASP A 246 -6.84 -6.30 12.70
CA ASP A 246 -7.68 -6.21 13.91
C ASP A 246 -7.19 -5.11 14.86
N ARG A 247 -6.07 -4.44 14.53
CA ARG A 247 -5.39 -3.44 15.36
C ARG A 247 -5.16 -3.94 16.79
N LYS A 248 -4.95 -5.25 16.93
CA LYS A 248 -4.86 -5.93 18.21
C LYS A 248 -3.40 -6.05 18.61
N GLU A 249 -3.03 -5.32 19.65
CA GLU A 249 -1.70 -5.44 20.22
C GLU A 249 -1.46 -6.84 20.84
N PRO A 250 -0.31 -7.47 20.56
CA PRO A 250 0.12 -8.69 21.23
C PRO A 250 0.24 -8.52 22.74
N ASN A 251 -0.13 -9.56 23.50
CA ASN A 251 0.11 -9.57 24.94
C ASN A 251 1.58 -9.84 25.24
N ILE A 252 2.33 -8.76 25.53
CA ILE A 252 3.77 -8.80 25.78
C ILE A 252 4.18 -9.29 27.18
N SER A 253 3.24 -9.67 28.07
CA SER A 253 3.55 -10.07 29.45
C SER A 253 4.52 -11.25 29.56
N LYS A 254 4.59 -12.08 28.52
CA LYS A 254 5.50 -13.23 28.42
C LYS A 254 6.70 -12.98 27.50
N TYR A 255 6.79 -11.80 26.90
CA TYR A 255 7.82 -11.49 25.92
C TYR A 255 9.08 -11.08 26.66
N LYS A 256 10.24 -11.43 26.11
CA LYS A 256 11.53 -11.00 26.60
C LYS A 256 11.76 -9.55 26.17
N LYS A 257 11.91 -8.63 27.12
CA LYS A 257 12.42 -7.29 26.82
C LYS A 257 13.87 -7.38 26.35
N LEU A 258 14.18 -6.84 25.18
CA LEU A 258 15.52 -6.86 24.59
C LEU A 258 16.33 -5.62 24.96
N LEU A 259 15.74 -4.43 24.79
CA LEU A 259 16.37 -3.13 25.02
C LEU A 259 15.32 -2.01 25.16
N ASP A 260 15.77 -0.88 25.71
CA ASP A 260 15.07 0.41 25.65
C ASP A 260 15.48 1.14 24.35
N LEU A 261 14.53 1.82 23.70
CA LEU A 261 14.68 2.55 22.44
C LEU A 261 14.82 4.06 22.66
#